data_AF-A0A212C8W9-F1
#
_entry.id   AF-A0A212C8W9-F1
#
_cell.length_a   1.000
_cell.length_b   1.000
_cell.length_c   1.000
_cell.angle_alpha   90.00
_cell.angle_beta   90.00
_cell.angle_gamma   90.00
#
_symmetry.space_group_name_H-M   'P 1'
#
loop_
_entity.id
_entity.type
_entity.pdbx_description
1 polymer ?
#
loop_
_entity_poly.entity_id
_entity_poly.type
_entity_poly.pdbx_seq_one_letter_code
_entity_poly.pdbx_strand_id
1 'polypeptide(L)'
;CSQEYTDSTGIDLHEFLINTLKNNSRDRMILLKMEQEIIDFIGDNNNHYKKFPQMSSYQRMLVHRVAAYFGLDHNVDQTGKSVIINKTSNTRM
;
A
#
# COMPACT_ATOMS: atom_id res chain seq x y z
N CYS A 1 14.03 -15.94 4.10
CA CYS A 1 14.78 -14.77 4.64
C CYS A 1 14.02 -13.50 4.30
N SER A 2 14.03 -12.55 5.23
CA SER A 2 13.20 -11.35 5.42
C SER A 2 13.11 -10.30 4.28
N GLN A 3 13.49 -10.64 3.04
CA GLN A 3 13.49 -9.70 1.91
C GLN A 3 12.09 -9.32 1.39
N GLU A 4 11.05 -10.07 1.77
CA GLU A 4 9.70 -9.86 1.22
C GLU A 4 8.93 -8.68 1.84
N TYR A 5 9.41 -8.15 2.97
CA TYR A 5 8.76 -7.05 3.70
C TYR A 5 9.67 -5.83 3.87
N THR A 6 10.69 -5.69 3.03
CA THR A 6 11.58 -4.52 3.03
C THR A 6 11.29 -3.67 1.80
N ASP A 7 10.94 -2.40 1.98
CA ASP A 7 10.76 -1.50 0.84
C ASP A 7 12.11 -1.07 0.22
N SER A 8 12.06 -0.37 -0.92
CA SER A 8 13.26 0.11 -1.64
C SER A 8 14.13 1.09 -0.84
N THR A 9 13.66 1.55 0.32
CA THR A 9 14.40 2.44 1.23
C THR A 9 15.01 1.68 2.43
N GLY A 10 14.82 0.36 2.51
CA GLY A 10 15.35 -0.47 3.59
C GLY A 10 14.45 -0.54 4.82
N ILE A 11 13.20 -0.07 4.73
CA ILE A 11 12.27 -0.08 5.86
C ILE A 11 11.59 -1.44 5.99
N ASP A 12 11.60 -2.00 7.20
CA ASP A 12 10.75 -3.13 7.55
C ASP A 12 9.28 -2.69 7.59
N LEU A 13 8.52 -3.14 6.59
CA LEU A 13 7.11 -2.78 6.42
C LEU A 13 6.26 -3.31 7.57
N HIS A 14 6.58 -4.47 8.12
CA HIS A 14 5.80 -5.06 9.22
C HIS A 14 5.98 -4.24 10.50
N GLU A 15 7.23 -3.90 10.84
CA GLU A 15 7.53 -3.03 11.98
C GLU A 15 6.89 -1.64 11.78
N PHE A 16 7.00 -1.06 10.58
CA PHE A 16 6.40 0.21 10.26
C PHE A 16 4.88 0.21 10.47
N LEU A 17 4.19 -0.81 9.95
CA LEU A 17 2.73 -0.94 10.09
C LEU A 17 2.32 -1.08 11.55
N ILE A 18 2.98 -1.98 12.31
CA ILE A 18 2.70 -2.16 13.74
C ILE A 18 2.93 -0.86 14.53
N ASN A 19 4.04 -0.19 14.29
CA ASN A 19 4.39 1.04 14.98
C ASN A 19 3.36 2.15 14.69
N THR A 20 2.97 2.30 13.42
CA THR A 20 2.01 3.32 12.99
C THR A 20 0.61 3.05 13.56
N LEU A 21 0.16 1.79 13.53
CA LEU A 21 -1.14 1.38 14.10
C LEU A 21 -1.22 1.61 15.61
N LYS A 22 -0.10 1.47 16.34
CA LYS A 22 -0.06 1.64 17.80
C LYS A 22 0.11 3.09 18.23
N ASN A 23 1.01 3.83 17.59
CA ASN A 23 1.52 5.09 18.12
C ASN A 23 0.93 6.34 17.44
N ASN A 24 0.19 6.21 16.33
CA ASN A 24 -0.39 7.33 15.62
C ASN A 24 -1.86 7.10 15.26
N SER A 25 -2.77 7.67 16.03
CA SER A 25 -4.22 7.49 15.86
C SER A 25 -4.76 8.01 14.52
N ARG A 26 -4.20 9.11 14.01
CA ARG A 26 -4.60 9.69 12.71
C ARG A 26 -4.18 8.77 11.58
N ASP A 27 -2.93 8.32 11.61
CA ASP A 27 -2.38 7.48 10.54
C ASP A 27 -2.95 6.07 10.60
N ARG A 28 -3.27 5.56 11.79
CA ARG A 28 -4.02 4.31 11.98
C ARG A 28 -5.32 4.32 11.18
N MET A 29 -6.10 5.40 11.26
CA MET A 29 -7.36 5.49 10.52
C MET A 29 -7.15 5.45 9.00
N ILE A 30 -6.09 6.11 8.51
CA ILE A 30 -5.74 6.11 7.10
C ILE A 30 -5.27 4.72 6.66
N LEU A 31 -4.40 4.06 7.44
CA LEU A 31 -3.90 2.72 7.15
C LEU A 31 -5.03 1.70 7.07
N LEU A 32 -5.92 1.68 8.06
CA LEU A 32 -7.06 0.75 8.07
C LEU A 32 -7.97 0.97 6.85
N LYS A 33 -8.19 2.23 6.45
CA LYS A 33 -8.95 2.53 5.24
C LYS A 33 -8.25 2.01 3.98
N MET A 34 -6.94 2.23 3.85
CA MET A 34 -6.18 1.79 2.68
C MET A 34 -6.04 0.27 2.61
N GLU A 35 -5.87 -0.39 3.76
CA GLU A 35 -5.86 -1.84 3.89
C GLU A 35 -7.20 -2.42 3.38
N GLN A 36 -8.33 -1.95 3.89
CA GLN A 36 -9.64 -2.41 3.43
C GLN A 36 -9.82 -2.20 1.92
N GLU A 37 -9.49 -1.00 1.42
CA GLU A 37 -9.60 -0.69 0.00
C GLU A 37 -8.71 -1.56 -0.91
N ILE A 38 -7.58 -2.05 -0.38
CA ILE A 38 -6.67 -2.96 -1.06
C ILE A 38 -7.19 -4.40 -0.99
N ILE A 39 -7.67 -4.86 0.17
CA ILE A 39 -8.29 -6.19 0.32
C ILE A 39 -9.48 -6.34 -0.63
N ASP A 40 -10.37 -5.34 -0.67
CA ASP A 40 -11.51 -5.32 -1.57
C ASP A 40 -11.06 -5.40 -3.04
N PHE A 41 -9.99 -4.69 -3.38
CA PHE A 41 -9.41 -4.74 -4.72
C PHE A 41 -8.82 -6.12 -5.03
N ILE A 42 -8.05 -6.73 -4.12
CA ILE A 42 -7.46 -8.07 -4.33
C ILE A 42 -8.57 -9.11 -4.52
N GLY A 43 -9.66 -9.02 -3.74
CA GLY A 43 -10.83 -9.90 -3.86
C GLY A 43 -11.63 -9.75 -5.17
N ASP A 44 -11.54 -8.61 -5.85
CA ASP A 44 -12.26 -8.38 -7.10
C ASP A 44 -11.50 -8.91 -8.34
N ASN A 45 -11.85 -10.12 -8.78
CA ASN A 45 -11.21 -10.77 -9.92
C ASN A 45 -11.41 -10.07 -11.28
N ASN A 46 -12.34 -9.12 -11.40
CA ASN A 46 -12.59 -8.41 -12.66
C ASN A 46 -11.65 -7.22 -12.87
N ASN A 47 -11.01 -6.74 -11.79
CA ASN A 47 -10.15 -5.58 -11.82
C ASN A 47 -8.68 -5.98 -11.66
N HIS A 48 -7.86 -5.64 -12.66
CA HIS A 48 -6.41 -5.92 -12.66
C HIS A 48 -5.56 -4.78 -12.10
N TYR A 49 -6.09 -3.56 -12.12
CA TYR A 49 -5.44 -2.38 -11.57
C TYR A 49 -6.44 -1.48 -10.85
N LYS A 50 -5.95 -0.67 -9.92
CA LYS A 50 -6.73 0.37 -9.24
C LYS A 50 -5.93 1.66 -9.18
N LYS A 51 -6.52 2.75 -9.67
CA LYS A 51 -5.96 4.11 -9.54
C LYS A 51 -6.63 4.82 -8.38
N PHE A 52 -5.84 5.22 -7.39
CA PHE A 52 -6.32 6.03 -6.29
C PHE A 52 -6.50 7.50 -6.72
N PRO A 53 -7.41 8.25 -6.06
CA PRO A 53 -7.55 9.69 -6.28
C PRO A 53 -6.26 10.45 -5.97
N GLN A 54 -6.23 11.74 -6.31
CA GLN A 54 -5.09 12.58 -5.97
C GLN A 54 -4.93 12.64 -4.45
N MET A 55 -3.71 12.38 -4.00
CA MET A 55 -3.39 12.25 -2.57
C MET A 55 -2.15 13.08 -2.24
N SER A 56 -1.99 13.46 -0.96
CA SER A 56 -0.77 14.12 -0.50
C SER A 56 0.44 13.18 -0.59
N SER A 57 1.66 13.72 -0.59
CA SER A 57 2.88 12.89 -0.63
C SER A 57 2.93 11.86 0.51
N TYR A 58 2.45 12.23 1.70
CA TYR A 58 2.39 11.32 2.85
C TYR A 58 1.37 10.19 2.66
N GLN A 59 0.17 10.50 2.17
CA GLN A 59 -0.84 9.49 1.87
C GLN A 59 -0.35 8.53 0.77
N ARG A 60 0.32 9.03 -0.26
CA ARG A 60 0.94 8.19 -1.29
C ARG A 60 1.98 7.24 -0.70
N MET A 61 2.84 7.73 0.20
CA MET A 61 3.81 6.89 0.91
C MET A 61 3.13 5.75 1.68
N LEU A 62 2.02 6.02 2.38
CA LEU A 62 1.27 4.98 3.08
C LEU A 62 0.71 3.93 2.11
N VAL A 63 0.10 4.36 1.00
CA VAL A 63 -0.42 3.44 -0.03
C VAL A 63 0.70 2.58 -0.62
N HIS A 64 1.87 3.17 -0.92
CA HIS A 64 3.03 2.42 -1.40
C HIS A 64 3.45 1.32 -0.42
N ARG A 65 3.52 1.64 0.88
CA ARG A 65 3.93 0.67 1.92
C ARG A 65 2.91 -0.45 2.12
N VAL A 66 1.61 -0.12 2.14
CA VAL A 66 0.55 -1.12 2.27
C VAL A 66 0.50 -2.00 1.00
N ALA A 67 0.60 -1.41 -0.19
CA ALA A 67 0.64 -2.16 -1.44
C ALA A 67 1.86 -3.10 -1.51
N ALA A 68 3.04 -2.61 -1.13
CA ALA A 68 4.26 -3.41 -1.04
C ALA A 68 4.10 -4.59 -0.06
N TYR A 69 3.46 -4.35 1.10
CA TYR A 69 3.19 -5.39 2.09
C TYR A 69 2.33 -6.53 1.52
N PHE A 70 1.30 -6.20 0.73
CA PHE A 70 0.48 -7.18 0.03
C PHE A 70 1.11 -7.74 -1.26
N GLY A 71 2.36 -7.38 -1.59
CA GLY A 71 3.04 -7.85 -2.80
C GLY A 71 2.44 -7.31 -4.11
N LEU A 72 1.78 -6.15 -4.05
CA LEU A 72 1.23 -5.45 -5.21
C LEU A 72 2.27 -4.55 -5.86
N ASP A 73 2.26 -4.53 -7.19
CA ASP A 73 3.00 -3.51 -7.93
C ASP A 73 2.34 -2.16 -7.71
N HIS A 74 3.16 -1.13 -7.52
CA HIS A 74 2.69 0.22 -7.24
C HIS A 74 3.54 1.26 -7.96
N ASN A 75 2.88 2.17 -8.66
CA ASN A 75 3.54 3.25 -9.38
C ASN A 75 2.76 4.55 -9.22
N VAL A 76 3.44 5.68 -9.39
CA VAL A 76 2.74 6.97 -9.52
C VAL A 76 2.26 7.17 -10.95
N ASP A 77 1.19 7.92 -11.13
CA ASP A 77 0.73 8.31 -12.46
C ASP A 77 1.68 9.34 -13.10
N GLN A 78 1.50 9.63 -14.39
CA GLN A 78 2.38 10.55 -15.13
C GLN A 78 2.44 11.97 -14.52
N THR A 79 1.43 12.34 -13.72
CA THR A 79 1.39 13.64 -13.04
C THR A 79 2.08 13.63 -11.68
N GLY A 80 2.42 12.44 -11.15
CA GLY A 80 2.99 12.24 -9.82
C GLY A 80 2.00 12.46 -8.67
N LYS A 81 0.69 12.59 -8.95
CA LYS A 81 -0.33 12.97 -7.95
C LYS A 81 -1.19 11.80 -7.46
N SER A 82 -1.26 10.73 -8.23
CA SER A 82 -2.04 9.53 -7.91
C SER A 82 -1.15 8.29 -7.87
N VAL A 83 -1.51 7.32 -7.04
CA VAL A 83 -0.89 5.99 -7.01
C VAL A 83 -1.78 5.01 -7.77
N ILE A 84 -1.15 4.17 -8.59
CA ILE A 84 -1.78 3.07 -9.31
C ILE A 84 -1.19 1.79 -8.72
N ILE A 85 -2.07 0.85 -8.36
CA ILE A 85 -1.68 -0.48 -7.90
C ILE A 85 -2.15 -1.54 -8.90
N ASN A 86 -1.38 -2.61 -9.06
CA ASN A 86 -1.68 -3.72 -9.96
C ASN A 86 -1.50 -5.05 -9.22
N LYS A 87 -2.36 -6.02 -9.53
CA LYS A 87 -2.19 -7.39 -9.04
C LYS A 87 -1.01 -8.05 -9.75
N THR A 88 -0.26 -8.84 -9.01
CA THR A 88 0.91 -9.58 -9.50
C THR A 88 0.81 -11.05 -9.05
N SER A 89 1.69 -11.90 -9.57
CA SER A 89 1.84 -13.27 -9.04
C SER A 89 2.32 -13.32 -7.58
N ASN A 90 2.84 -12.22 -7.05
CA ASN A 90 3.34 -12.10 -5.68
C ASN A 90 2.28 -11.56 -4.72
N THR A 91 1.08 -11.21 -5.21
CA THR A 91 0.00 -10.67 -4.40
C THR A 91 -0.43 -11.67 -3.34
N ARG A 92 -0.49 -11.21 -2.08
CA ARG A 92 -0.83 -12.00 -0.89
C ARG A 92 -2.08 -11.43 -0.23
N MET A 93 -2.82 -12.27 0.50
CA MET A 93 -3.86 -11.87 1.46
C MET A 93 -3.51 -12.44 2.82
#